data_AF-A0A536M250-F1
#
_entry.id   AF-A0A536M250-F1
#
_cell.length_a   1.000
_cell.length_b   1.000
_cell.length_c   1.000
_cell.angle_alpha   90.00
_cell.angle_beta   90.00
_cell.angle_gamma   90.00
#
_symmetry.space_group_name_H-M   'P 1'
#
loop_
_entity.id
_entity.type
_entity.pdbx_description
1 polymer ?
#
loop_
_entity_poly.entity_id
_entity_poly.type
_entity_poly.pdbx_seq_one_letter_code
_entity_poly.pdbx_strand_id
1 'polypeptide(L)'
;MKRFALFLGAGAIAAAATVVGLGSIAQATTGTGALDCPTLSVFNPTHYGLEVGATATCTIDNSGVADGPVDVFIKSSDLGTTTLTGTASGGTITFTYTAPANGCNTGIVAYGAAGTLANNSVISGGNSAAGFAYLSPSGTLVTCLSGSLSPSPSPSPSPSPSPSPSPSPSP
;
A
#
# COMPACT_ATOMS: atom_id res chain seq x y z
N MET A 1 8.92 -6.05 80.88
CA MET A 1 10.07 -6.92 81.20
C MET A 1 10.23 -7.94 80.08
N LYS A 2 11.42 -8.04 79.45
CA LYS A 2 12.09 -9.29 78.94
C LYS A 2 11.24 -10.28 78.10
N ARG A 3 11.50 -10.61 76.82
CA ARG A 3 12.70 -11.24 76.16
C ARG A 3 12.38 -11.36 74.65
N PHE A 4 13.27 -11.07 73.69
CA PHE A 4 14.46 -11.83 73.18
C PHE A 4 14.14 -13.05 72.28
N ALA A 5 14.67 -13.01 71.04
CA ALA A 5 15.06 -14.08 70.07
C ALA A 5 14.62 -13.68 68.64
N LEU A 6 15.47 -13.15 67.76
CA LEU A 6 16.58 -13.76 67.00
C LEU A 6 16.20 -15.08 66.31
N PHE A 7 16.03 -15.03 64.98
CA PHE A 7 16.57 -16.05 64.09
C PHE A 7 17.12 -15.41 62.81
N LEU A 8 18.42 -15.65 62.61
CA LEU A 8 19.14 -15.50 61.36
C LEU A 8 18.54 -16.44 60.31
N GLY A 9 18.43 -15.96 59.09
CA GLY A 9 18.17 -16.78 57.91
C GLY A 9 18.75 -16.10 56.69
N ALA A 10 20.06 -16.28 56.48
CA ALA A 10 20.72 -15.95 55.22
C ALA A 10 20.16 -16.87 54.12
N GLY A 11 19.77 -16.31 52.98
CA GLY A 11 19.27 -17.10 51.86
C GLY A 11 18.98 -16.29 50.61
N ALA A 12 19.99 -16.24 49.74
CA ALA A 12 19.91 -15.97 48.29
C ALA A 12 19.29 -14.63 47.83
N ILE A 13 20.17 -13.74 47.36
CA ILE A 13 19.83 -12.65 46.45
C ILE A 13 19.48 -13.29 45.10
N ALA A 14 18.22 -13.64 44.90
CA ALA A 14 17.70 -13.87 43.55
C ALA A 14 17.27 -12.50 43.01
N ALA A 15 18.13 -11.88 42.20
CA ALA A 15 17.74 -10.77 41.35
C ALA A 15 16.72 -11.31 40.34
N ALA A 16 15.43 -11.24 40.70
CA ALA A 16 14.36 -11.39 39.74
C ALA A 16 14.48 -10.20 38.79
N ALA A 17 15.05 -10.44 37.61
CA ALA A 17 14.91 -9.54 36.48
C ALA A 17 13.41 -9.50 36.18
N THR A 18 12.74 -8.49 36.72
CA THR A 18 11.40 -8.12 36.28
C THR A 18 11.57 -7.73 34.82
N VAL A 19 11.33 -8.67 33.92
CA VAL A 19 10.87 -8.33 32.58
C VAL A 19 9.61 -7.52 32.81
N VAL A 20 9.76 -6.19 32.81
CA VAL A 20 8.65 -5.30 32.55
C VAL A 20 8.24 -5.71 31.14
N GLY A 21 7.27 -6.62 31.05
CA GLY A 21 6.53 -6.82 29.83
C GLY A 21 6.10 -5.42 29.44
N LEU A 22 6.68 -4.90 28.37
CA LEU A 22 6.17 -3.73 27.69
C LEU A 22 4.73 -4.10 27.40
N GLY A 23 3.84 -3.66 28.30
CA GLY A 23 2.41 -3.86 28.18
C GLY A 23 2.08 -3.41 26.78
N SER A 24 1.43 -4.30 26.03
CA SER A 24 0.86 -4.00 24.74
C SER A 24 0.22 -2.62 24.87
N ILE A 25 0.83 -1.62 24.23
CA ILE A 25 0.17 -0.33 24.06
C ILE A 25 -1.17 -0.70 23.43
N ALA A 26 -2.26 -0.39 24.12
CA ALA A 26 -3.59 -0.60 23.59
C ALA A 26 -3.57 0.06 22.21
N GLN A 27 -3.63 -0.77 21.16
CA GLN A 27 -3.73 -0.31 19.79
C GLN A 27 -4.95 0.59 19.79
N ALA A 28 -4.77 1.89 19.55
CA ALA A 28 -5.89 2.81 19.41
C ALA A 28 -6.84 2.13 18.43
N THR A 29 -8.09 1.89 18.83
CA THR A 29 -9.03 1.07 18.06
C THR A 29 -9.08 1.62 16.64
N THR A 30 -8.33 0.99 15.74
CA THR A 30 -8.32 1.36 14.34
C THR A 30 -9.71 1.00 13.84
N GLY A 31 -10.36 1.98 13.18
CA GLY A 31 -11.64 1.70 12.55
C GLY A 31 -11.52 0.48 11.64
N THR A 32 -12.57 -0.34 11.55
CA THR A 32 -12.59 -1.49 10.63
C THR A 32 -12.12 -1.07 9.24
N GLY A 33 -11.16 -1.77 8.67
CA GLY A 33 -10.62 -1.49 7.34
C GLY A 33 -9.71 -0.26 7.25
N ALA A 34 -9.11 0.21 8.35
CA ALA A 34 -8.25 1.38 8.35
C ALA A 34 -7.01 1.17 7.45
N LEU A 35 -6.83 2.04 6.44
CA LEU A 35 -5.66 2.04 5.58
C LEU A 35 -4.48 2.76 6.26
N ASP A 36 -3.33 2.09 6.34
CA ASP A 36 -2.06 2.68 6.76
C ASP A 36 -0.95 2.40 5.73
N CYS A 37 -0.14 3.42 5.45
CA CYS A 37 0.94 3.39 4.48
C CYS A 37 2.16 4.14 5.08
N PRO A 38 2.97 3.48 5.93
CA PRO A 38 3.93 4.16 6.82
C PRO A 38 5.05 4.90 6.09
N THR A 39 5.33 4.55 4.83
CA THR A 39 6.35 5.21 4.01
C THR A 39 5.82 6.41 3.22
N LEU A 40 4.52 6.67 3.26
CA LEU A 40 3.88 7.73 2.49
C LEU A 40 3.42 8.87 3.40
N SER A 41 3.52 10.09 2.88
CA SER A 41 2.97 11.27 3.53
C SER A 41 1.47 11.39 3.28
N VAL A 42 0.72 11.90 4.25
CA VAL A 42 -0.70 12.23 4.06
C VAL A 42 -0.82 13.42 3.10
N PHE A 43 -1.54 13.25 1.99
CA PHE A 43 -1.76 14.34 1.01
C PHE A 43 -3.01 15.15 1.36
N ASN A 44 -4.09 14.46 1.69
CA ASN A 44 -5.33 15.05 2.18
C ASN A 44 -5.95 14.09 3.22
N PRO A 45 -7.03 14.50 3.91
CA PRO A 45 -7.57 13.69 5.00
C PRO A 45 -7.99 12.27 4.63
N THR A 46 -8.14 11.90 3.35
CA THR A 46 -8.54 10.53 2.94
C THR A 46 -7.50 9.83 2.06
N HIS A 47 -6.43 10.50 1.65
CA HIS A 47 -5.46 9.95 0.70
C HIS A 47 -4.03 10.18 1.13
N TYR A 48 -3.22 9.12 1.03
CA TYR A 48 -1.77 9.21 1.06
C TYR A 48 -1.27 9.71 -0.31
N GLY A 49 -0.23 10.54 -0.29
CA GLY A 49 0.48 10.93 -1.50
C GLY A 49 1.38 9.80 -1.98
N LEU A 50 1.19 9.35 -3.21
CA LEU A 50 2.03 8.35 -3.86
C LEU A 50 2.57 8.91 -5.17
N GLU A 51 3.88 9.08 -5.27
CA GLU A 51 4.51 9.52 -6.52
C GLU A 51 4.28 8.50 -7.64
N VAL A 52 4.00 8.99 -8.84
CA VAL A 52 3.84 8.17 -10.05
C VAL A 52 5.09 7.30 -10.27
N GLY A 53 4.91 5.99 -10.45
CA GLY A 53 6.01 5.03 -10.60
C GLY A 53 6.66 4.58 -9.28
N ALA A 54 6.36 5.23 -8.14
CA ALA A 54 6.85 4.80 -6.84
C ALA A 54 6.08 3.58 -6.32
N THR A 55 6.72 2.81 -5.44
CA THR A 55 6.14 1.62 -4.80
C THR A 55 6.00 1.84 -3.31
N ALA A 56 4.84 1.45 -2.76
CA ALA A 56 4.56 1.51 -1.33
C ALA A 56 4.05 0.17 -0.83
N THR A 57 4.34 -0.13 0.44
CA THR A 57 3.70 -1.23 1.18
C THR A 57 2.76 -0.62 2.19
N CYS A 58 1.52 -1.11 2.20
CA CYS A 58 0.44 -0.61 3.03
C CYS A 58 -0.25 -1.77 3.76
N THR A 59 -0.96 -1.43 4.83
CA THR A 59 -1.79 -2.33 5.61
C THR A 59 -3.24 -1.85 5.65
N ILE A 60 -4.16 -2.80 5.80
CA ILE A 60 -5.56 -2.55 6.10
C ILE A 60 -5.85 -3.27 7.41
N ASP A 61 -6.00 -2.51 8.48
CA ASP A 61 -6.20 -3.05 9.83
C ASP A 61 -7.67 -3.35 10.12
N ASN A 62 -7.90 -4.30 11.02
CA ASN A 62 -9.24 -4.71 11.45
C ASN A 62 -10.15 -5.01 10.23
N SER A 63 -9.60 -5.73 9.25
CA SER A 63 -10.22 -5.96 7.95
C SER A 63 -11.46 -6.87 8.00
N GLY A 64 -11.54 -7.74 9.02
CA GLY A 64 -12.57 -8.77 9.13
C GLY A 64 -12.42 -9.91 8.13
N VAL A 65 -11.30 -9.99 7.39
CA VAL A 65 -11.00 -11.05 6.42
C VAL A 65 -10.27 -12.20 7.11
N ALA A 66 -10.60 -13.44 6.73
CA ALA A 66 -9.90 -14.63 7.21
C ALA A 66 -8.46 -14.68 6.70
N ASP A 67 -7.57 -15.32 7.45
CA ASP A 67 -6.16 -15.41 7.09
C ASP A 67 -5.95 -16.14 5.74
N GLY A 68 -4.99 -15.64 4.96
CA GLY A 68 -4.67 -16.17 3.63
C GLY A 68 -4.56 -15.10 2.54
N PRO A 69 -4.42 -15.51 1.27
CA PRO A 69 -4.40 -14.57 0.15
C PRO A 69 -5.76 -13.88 0.00
N VAL A 70 -5.73 -12.57 -0.27
CA VAL A 70 -6.94 -11.75 -0.45
C VAL A 70 -6.72 -10.77 -1.60
N ASP A 71 -7.76 -10.57 -2.42
CA ASP A 71 -7.71 -9.55 -3.46
C ASP A 71 -7.79 -8.14 -2.85
N VAL A 72 -6.90 -7.25 -3.30
CA VAL A 72 -6.92 -5.82 -2.99
C VAL A 72 -7.11 -5.08 -4.30
N PHE A 73 -8.05 -4.15 -4.33
CA PHE A 73 -8.41 -3.39 -5.52
C PHE A 73 -8.01 -1.93 -5.36
N ILE A 74 -7.34 -1.38 -6.36
CA ILE A 74 -7.15 0.07 -6.49
C ILE A 74 -8.11 0.55 -7.56
N LYS A 75 -9.15 1.27 -7.14
CA LYS A 75 -10.22 1.76 -8.02
C LYS A 75 -9.98 3.23 -8.36
N SER A 76 -9.87 3.54 -9.64
CA SER A 76 -9.78 4.89 -10.17
C SER A 76 -10.88 5.11 -11.21
N SER A 77 -11.49 6.29 -11.19
CA SER A 77 -12.43 6.72 -12.24
C SER A 77 -11.75 6.87 -13.61
N ASP A 78 -10.46 7.19 -13.60
CA ASP A 78 -9.70 7.55 -14.80
C ASP A 78 -8.89 6.37 -15.34
N LEU A 79 -8.40 5.49 -14.46
CA LEU A 79 -7.50 4.38 -14.80
C LEU A 79 -8.17 3.00 -14.74
N GLY A 80 -9.42 2.94 -14.28
CA GLY A 80 -10.12 1.68 -14.04
C GLY A 80 -9.70 1.03 -12.70
N THR A 81 -9.87 -0.29 -12.62
CA THR A 81 -9.56 -1.06 -11.40
C THR A 81 -8.32 -1.93 -11.60
N THR A 82 -7.35 -1.79 -10.72
CA THR A 82 -6.20 -2.69 -10.61
C THR A 82 -6.45 -3.69 -9.49
N THR A 83 -6.24 -4.97 -9.76
CA THR A 83 -6.31 -6.04 -8.74
C THR A 83 -4.91 -6.46 -8.33
N LEU A 84 -4.68 -6.56 -7.03
CA LEU A 84 -3.45 -6.98 -6.38
C LEU A 84 -3.75 -8.17 -5.48
N THR A 85 -2.75 -9.01 -5.22
CA THR A 85 -2.84 -10.04 -4.17
C THR A 85 -2.20 -9.52 -2.89
N GLY A 86 -3.04 -9.28 -1.87
CA GLY A 86 -2.61 -9.03 -0.50
C GLY A 86 -2.55 -10.32 0.33
N THR A 87 -2.02 -10.21 1.53
CA THR A 87 -2.01 -11.31 2.53
C THR A 87 -2.73 -10.85 3.78
N ALA A 88 -3.82 -11.52 4.14
CA ALA A 88 -4.53 -11.35 5.41
C ALA A 88 -3.88 -12.23 6.48
N SER A 89 -3.59 -11.65 7.64
CA SER A 89 -3.08 -12.35 8.81
C SER A 89 -3.49 -11.61 10.08
N GLY A 90 -4.18 -12.30 11.00
CA GLY A 90 -4.54 -11.74 12.30
C GLY A 90 -5.46 -10.52 12.20
N GLY A 91 -6.26 -10.41 11.14
CA GLY A 91 -7.15 -9.28 10.89
C GLY A 91 -6.51 -8.10 10.13
N THR A 92 -5.21 -8.13 9.84
CA THR A 92 -4.54 -7.13 9.01
C THR A 92 -4.26 -7.68 7.62
N ILE A 93 -4.55 -6.91 6.58
CA ILE A 93 -4.15 -7.22 5.21
C ILE A 93 -2.89 -6.42 4.88
N THR A 94 -1.84 -7.07 4.41
CA THR A 94 -0.63 -6.40 3.88
C THR A 94 -0.61 -6.52 2.36
N PHE A 95 -0.32 -5.42 1.67
CA PHE A 95 -0.17 -5.41 0.21
C PHE A 95 0.88 -4.40 -0.24
N THR A 96 1.43 -4.62 -1.44
CA THR A 96 2.37 -3.72 -2.09
C THR A 96 1.75 -3.20 -3.38
N TYR A 97 1.89 -1.90 -3.64
CA TYR A 97 1.36 -1.25 -4.83
C TYR A 97 2.39 -0.31 -5.44
N THR A 98 2.57 -0.42 -6.77
CA THR A 98 3.35 0.51 -7.57
C THR A 98 2.39 1.42 -8.33
N ALA A 99 2.50 2.74 -8.15
CA ALA A 99 1.68 3.67 -8.91
C ALA A 99 1.97 3.53 -10.41
N PRO A 100 0.94 3.43 -11.27
CA PRO A 100 1.13 3.33 -12.70
C PRO A 100 1.77 4.61 -13.24
N ALA A 101 2.55 4.51 -14.32
CA ALA A 101 3.26 5.66 -14.91
C ALA A 101 2.32 6.77 -15.43
N ASN A 102 1.06 6.42 -15.71
CA ASN A 102 -0.02 7.35 -16.05
C ASN A 102 -0.93 7.66 -14.84
N GLY A 103 -0.44 7.46 -13.61
CA GLY A 103 -1.15 7.77 -12.38
C GLY A 103 -1.58 9.23 -12.32
N CYS A 104 -2.88 9.47 -12.14
CA CYS A 104 -3.45 10.81 -12.04
C CYS A 104 -4.73 10.80 -11.21
N ASN A 105 -5.12 11.98 -10.70
CA ASN A 105 -6.16 12.20 -9.72
C ASN A 105 -5.96 11.32 -8.48
N THR A 106 -6.98 10.58 -8.07
CA THR A 106 -6.96 9.72 -6.90
C THR A 106 -7.42 8.30 -7.23
N GLY A 107 -7.08 7.37 -6.35
CA GLY A 107 -7.60 6.01 -6.35
C GLY A 107 -8.05 5.62 -4.94
N ILE A 108 -9.06 4.76 -4.87
CA ILE A 108 -9.61 4.21 -3.62
C ILE A 108 -9.16 2.77 -3.45
N VAL A 109 -8.73 2.43 -2.24
CA VAL A 109 -8.37 1.06 -1.86
C VAL A 109 -9.62 0.31 -1.42
N ALA A 110 -9.79 -0.90 -1.94
CA ALA A 110 -10.82 -1.84 -1.56
C ALA A 110 -10.22 -3.24 -1.40
N TYR A 111 -10.90 -4.18 -0.75
CA TYR A 111 -10.34 -5.51 -0.47
C TYR A 111 -11.40 -6.61 -0.34
N GLY A 112 -10.98 -7.87 -0.48
CA GLY A 112 -11.85 -9.04 -0.40
C GLY A 112 -12.84 -9.08 -1.57
N ALA A 113 -14.13 -8.87 -1.30
CA ALA A 113 -15.11 -8.70 -2.36
C ALA A 113 -15.08 -7.27 -2.91
N ALA A 114 -15.28 -7.11 -4.22
CA ALA A 114 -15.37 -5.80 -4.86
C ALA A 114 -16.50 -4.97 -4.22
N GLY A 115 -16.16 -4.05 -3.30
CA GLY A 115 -17.16 -3.27 -2.56
C GLY A 115 -16.75 -2.92 -1.13
N THR A 116 -15.90 -3.74 -0.49
CA THR A 116 -15.35 -3.40 0.83
C THR A 116 -14.29 -2.32 0.64
N LEU A 117 -14.56 -1.10 1.08
CA LEU A 117 -13.63 0.02 0.96
C LEU A 117 -12.76 0.08 2.20
N ALA A 118 -11.47 0.40 2.00
CA ALA A 118 -10.63 0.80 3.11
C ALA A 118 -11.14 2.15 3.64
N ASN A 119 -11.06 2.30 4.96
CA ASN A 119 -11.43 3.50 5.68
C ASN A 119 -10.18 4.30 6.03
N ASN A 120 -10.38 5.57 6.35
CA ASN A 120 -9.30 6.45 6.69
C ASN A 120 -8.81 6.21 8.13
N SER A 121 -7.54 5.81 8.28
CA SER A 121 -6.89 5.73 9.59
C SER A 121 -6.54 7.11 10.17
N VAL A 122 -6.37 8.14 9.31
CA VAL A 122 -5.90 9.49 9.69
C VAL A 122 -6.92 10.25 10.55
N ILE A 123 -8.22 10.02 10.33
CA ILE A 123 -9.29 10.47 11.21
C ILE A 123 -9.67 9.25 12.02
N SER A 124 -9.37 9.20 13.32
CA SER A 124 -9.60 8.02 14.17
C SER A 124 -11.01 7.43 13.95
N GLY A 125 -11.12 6.37 13.13
CA GLY A 125 -12.38 5.70 12.80
C GLY A 125 -13.27 6.36 11.74
N GLY A 126 -12.76 7.21 10.85
CA GLY A 126 -13.57 7.86 9.80
C GLY A 126 -14.06 6.88 8.73
N ASN A 127 -15.38 6.76 8.53
CA ASN A 127 -16.05 5.94 7.50
C ASN A 127 -15.87 6.44 6.04
N SER A 128 -14.77 7.14 5.75
CA SER A 128 -14.50 7.67 4.42
C SER A 128 -13.58 6.73 3.65
N ALA A 129 -13.91 6.52 2.38
CA ALA A 129 -13.09 5.74 1.47
C ALA A 129 -11.66 6.32 1.38
N ALA A 130 -10.67 5.48 1.69
CA ALA A 130 -9.27 5.86 1.72
C ALA A 130 -8.49 5.33 0.50
N GLY A 131 -7.40 6.00 0.16
CA GLY A 131 -6.49 5.50 -0.87
C GLY A 131 -5.32 6.41 -1.21
N PHE A 132 -5.05 6.58 -2.50
CA PHE A 132 -3.85 7.24 -3.01
C PHE A 132 -4.19 8.49 -3.83
N ALA A 133 -3.46 9.57 -3.60
CA ALA A 133 -3.37 10.72 -4.49
C ALA A 133 -2.08 10.58 -5.31
N TYR A 134 -2.20 10.57 -6.63
CA TYR A 134 -1.04 10.39 -7.51
C TYR A 134 -0.29 11.72 -7.68
N LEU A 135 0.97 11.74 -7.24
CA LEU A 135 1.77 12.95 -7.18
C LEU A 135 2.88 12.95 -8.24
N SER A 136 3.23 14.14 -8.70
CA SER A 136 4.47 14.39 -9.43
C SER A 136 5.66 14.30 -8.48
N PRO A 137 6.91 14.24 -9.00
CA PRO A 137 8.12 14.34 -8.19
C PRO A 137 8.22 15.62 -7.36
N SER A 138 7.47 16.67 -7.73
CA SER A 138 7.36 17.93 -6.98
C SER A 138 6.28 17.89 -5.87
N GLY A 139 5.66 16.74 -5.62
CA GLY A 139 4.60 16.57 -4.62
C GLY A 139 3.26 17.20 -5.00
N THR A 140 3.04 17.49 -6.28
CA THR A 140 1.81 18.11 -6.78
C THR A 140 0.87 17.04 -7.32
N LEU A 141 -0.44 17.17 -7.08
CA LEU A 141 -1.43 16.25 -7.64
C LEU A 141 -1.36 16.26 -9.18
N VAL A 142 -1.12 15.10 -9.78
CA VAL A 142 -1.19 14.93 -11.23
C VAL A 142 -2.66 14.89 -11.61
N THR A 143 -3.14 15.81 -12.43
CA THR A 143 -4.53 15.79 -12.90
C THR A 143 -4.64 15.04 -14.22
N CYS A 144 -5.66 14.19 -14.34
CA CYS A 144 -5.92 13.57 -15.63
C CYS A 144 -6.40 14.65 -16.61
N LEU A 145 -5.76 14.77 -17.77
CA LEU A 145 -6.27 15.61 -18.85
C LEU A 145 -7.57 14.96 -19.35
N SER A 146 -8.70 15.62 -19.12
CA SER A 146 -9.98 15.25 -19.72
C SER A 146 -9.92 15.48 -21.24
N GLY A 147 -9.29 14.57 -21.96
CA GLY A 147 -9.13 14.61 -23.41
C GLY A 147 -7.72 14.26 -23.87
N SER A 148 -7.61 13.15 -24.61
CA SER A 148 -6.45 12.73 -25.42
C SER A 148 -5.32 11.98 -24.69
N LEU A 149 -5.41 10.65 -24.72
CA LEU A 149 -4.40 9.79 -25.34
C LEU A 149 -5.10 8.55 -25.93
N SER A 150 -5.70 8.69 -27.11
CA SER A 150 -5.76 7.54 -28.03
C SER A 150 -4.33 7.33 -28.53
N PRO A 151 -3.68 6.17 -28.33
CA PRO A 151 -2.36 5.96 -28.90
C PRO A 151 -2.47 6.05 -30.42
N SER A 152 -1.80 7.03 -31.01
CA SER A 152 -1.63 7.11 -32.47
C SER A 152 -0.98 5.80 -32.94
N PRO A 153 -1.55 5.08 -33.92
CA PRO A 153 -0.91 3.86 -34.42
C PRO A 153 0.47 4.22 -35.01
N SER A 154 1.49 3.50 -34.55
CA SER A 154 2.87 3.62 -35.02
C SER A 154 2.93 3.52 -36.56
N PRO A 155 3.65 4.40 -37.27
CA PRO A 155 3.76 4.30 -38.72
C PRO A 155 4.49 3.01 -39.12
N SER A 156 3.87 2.27 -40.04
CA SER A 156 4.37 1.03 -40.64
C SER A 156 5.79 1.21 -41.21
N PRO A 157 6.73 0.27 -41.01
CA PRO A 157 8.06 0.35 -41.59
C PRO A 157 7.99 0.31 -43.13
N SER A 158 8.70 1.25 -43.75
CA SER A 158 8.86 1.39 -45.20
C SER A 158 9.55 0.15 -45.81
N PRO A 159 9.10 -0.38 -46.96
CA PRO A 159 9.75 -1.54 -47.58
C PRO A 159 11.15 -1.18 -48.10
N SER A 160 12.11 -2.07 -47.83
CA SER A 160 13.48 -1.99 -48.33
C SER A 160 13.52 -2.21 -49.85
N PRO A 161 14.25 -1.40 -50.64
CA PRO A 161 14.34 -1.59 -52.08
C PRO A 161 15.17 -2.84 -52.43
N SER A 162 14.63 -3.65 -53.34
CA SER A 162 15.25 -4.85 -53.91
C SER A 162 16.49 -4.50 -54.75
N PRO A 163 17.64 -5.18 -54.58
CA PRO A 163 18.79 -4.97 -55.45
C PRO A 163 18.56 -5.55 -56.86
N SER A 164 18.96 -4.75 -57.85
CA SER A 164 18.86 -4.95 -59.30
C SER A 164 19.73 -6.14 -59.80
N PRO A 165 19.31 -6.88 -60.84
CA PRO A 165 20.05 -8.04 -61.36
C PRO A 165 21.39 -7.65 -62.01
N SER A 166 22.40 -8.48 -61.76
CA SER A 166 23.75 -8.35 -62.34
C SER A 166 23.72 -8.71 -63.84
N PRO A 167 24.41 -7.95 -64.72
CA PRO A 167 24.43 -8.23 -66.15
C PRO A 167 25.22 -9.51 -66.47
N SER A 168 24.61 -10.36 -67.28
CA SER A 168 25.18 -11.56 -67.87
C SER A 168 26.31 -11.21 -68.85
N PRO A 169 27.49 -11.83 -68.77
CA PRO A 169 28.46 -11.75 -69.86
C PRO A 169 28.03 -12.68 -71.02
N SER A 170 28.12 -12.16 -72.23
CA SER A 170 28.06 -12.85 -73.53
C SER A 170 29.11 -12.20 -74.43
N PRO A 171 29.68 -12.86 -75.45
CA PRO A 171 29.83 -14.29 -75.74
C PRO A 171 31.26 -14.82 -75.53
#